data_AF-R6H9U1-F1
#
_entry.id   AF-R6H9U1-F1
#
_cell.length_a   1.000
_cell.length_b   1.000
_cell.length_c   1.000
_cell.angle_alpha   90.00
_cell.angle_beta   90.00
_cell.angle_gamma   90.00
#
_symmetry.space_group_name_H-M   'P 1'
#
loop_
_entity.id
_entity.type
_entity.pdbx_description
1 polymer ?
#
loop_
_entity_poly.entity_id
_entity_poly.type
_entity_poly.pdbx_seq_one_letter_code
_entity_poly.pdbx_strand_id
1 'polypeptide(L)'
;MYESKIRDARWIAYDLPGNAGWIAFLAGLILCAVKRPEITGNNAISAFLILDLLCAAAMVVGVIELISERIQKLDRVLPRRRLYRGFGALTFGGLAGAVFSLLALAIALMKDLRGTCYLGLLCGGGLLCFVFGGLLLREYKKQ
;
A
#
# COMPACT_ATOMS: atom_id res chain seq x y z
N MET A 1 17.95 -13.81 -13.43
CA MET A 1 16.91 -13.69 -12.38
C MET A 1 17.19 -12.43 -11.56
N TYR A 2 16.42 -12.12 -10.53
CA TYR A 2 16.75 -11.06 -9.57
C TYR A 2 17.06 -11.68 -8.21
N GLU A 3 18.12 -11.24 -7.55
CA GLU A 3 18.54 -11.75 -6.24
C GLU A 3 18.68 -10.60 -5.24
N SER A 4 18.27 -10.85 -3.99
CA SER A 4 18.42 -9.92 -2.88
C SER A 4 19.34 -10.48 -1.79
N LYS A 5 20.45 -9.78 -1.54
CA LYS A 5 21.45 -10.10 -0.50
C LYS A 5 21.20 -9.35 0.82
N ILE A 6 20.00 -8.78 0.99
CA ILE A 6 19.64 -8.02 2.19
C ILE A 6 19.76 -8.92 3.44
N ARG A 7 20.26 -8.39 4.55
CA ARG A 7 20.33 -9.17 5.81
C ARG A 7 18.93 -9.43 6.37
N ASP A 8 18.72 -10.56 7.04
CA ASP A 8 17.40 -10.93 7.59
C ASP A 8 16.83 -9.89 8.55
N ALA A 9 17.66 -9.35 9.45
CA ALA A 9 17.23 -8.28 10.35
C ALA A 9 16.70 -7.05 9.60
N ARG A 10 17.33 -6.68 8.48
CA ARG A 10 16.88 -5.55 7.65
C ARG A 10 15.64 -5.93 6.83
N TRP A 11 15.55 -7.17 6.35
CA TRP A 11 14.34 -7.67 5.70
C TRP A 11 13.14 -7.52 6.62
N ILE A 12 13.22 -8.05 7.85
CA ILE A 12 12.15 -7.98 8.85
C ILE A 12 11.81 -6.52 9.19
N ALA A 13 12.82 -5.67 9.35
CA ALA A 13 12.62 -4.25 9.65
C ALA A 13 11.86 -3.50 8.54
N TYR A 14 11.94 -3.94 7.29
CA TYR A 14 11.17 -3.35 6.19
C TYR A 14 9.82 -4.04 5.99
N ASP A 15 9.78 -5.36 6.17
CA ASP A 15 8.58 -6.16 5.96
C ASP A 15 7.47 -5.84 6.97
N LEU A 16 7.82 -5.65 8.25
CA LEU A 16 6.85 -5.34 9.30
C LEU A 16 6.07 -4.03 9.03
N PRO A 17 6.73 -2.88 8.78
CA PRO A 17 6.03 -1.66 8.43
C PRO A 17 5.26 -1.74 7.10
N GLY A 18 5.81 -2.45 6.09
CA GLY A 18 5.10 -2.68 4.83
C GLY A 18 3.80 -3.45 5.02
N ASN A 19 3.80 -4.46 5.91
CA ASN A 19 2.62 -5.23 6.28
C ASN A 19 1.61 -4.41 7.08
N ALA A 20 2.07 -3.64 8.07
CA ALA A 20 1.21 -2.69 8.78
C ALA A 20 0.58 -1.68 7.82
N GLY A 21 1.33 -1.25 6.80
CA GLY A 21 0.88 -0.31 5.78
C GLY A 21 -0.36 -0.77 5.01
N TRP A 22 -0.32 -1.97 4.40
CA TRP A 22 -1.45 -2.41 3.57
C TRP A 22 -2.67 -2.76 4.41
N ILE A 23 -2.47 -3.25 5.64
CA ILE A 23 -3.55 -3.49 6.60
C ILE A 23 -4.21 -2.16 6.99
N ALA A 24 -3.41 -1.14 7.34
CA ALA A 24 -3.92 0.19 7.66
C ALA A 24 -4.68 0.82 6.48
N PHE A 25 -4.15 0.67 5.26
CA PHE A 25 -4.80 1.15 4.05
C PHE A 25 -6.19 0.50 3.87
N LEU A 26 -6.27 -0.84 3.90
CA LEU A 26 -7.55 -1.54 3.78
C LEU A 26 -8.52 -1.18 4.91
N ALA A 27 -8.04 -1.11 6.15
CA ALA A 27 -8.86 -0.72 7.30
C ALA A 27 -9.44 0.68 7.13
N GLY A 28 -8.65 1.65 6.64
CA GLY A 28 -9.11 3.00 6.37
C GLY A 28 -10.21 3.05 5.30
N LEU A 29 -10.06 2.30 4.20
CA LEU A 29 -11.07 2.17 3.15
C LEU A 29 -12.38 1.58 3.69
N ILE A 30 -12.28 0.49 4.46
CA ILE A 30 -13.43 -0.18 5.09
C ILE A 30 -14.13 0.78 6.06
N LEU A 31 -13.38 1.51 6.88
CA LEU A 31 -13.94 2.46 7.83
C LEU A 31 -14.66 3.62 7.12
N CYS A 32 -14.10 4.15 6.03
CA CYS A 32 -14.79 5.13 5.19
C CYS A 32 -16.12 4.56 4.64
N ALA A 33 -16.13 3.32 4.16
CA ALA A 33 -17.33 2.71 3.58
C ALA A 33 -18.41 2.35 4.63
N VAL A 34 -18.00 1.80 5.78
CA VAL A 34 -18.92 1.28 6.81
C VAL A 34 -19.44 2.38 7.72
N LYS A 35 -18.57 3.28 8.19
CA LYS A 35 -18.98 4.36 9.10
C LYS A 35 -19.68 5.51 8.40
N ARG A 36 -19.59 5.56 7.05
CA ARG A 36 -20.19 6.60 6.20
C ARG A 36 -20.04 8.01 6.78
N PRO A 37 -18.80 8.42 7.11
CA PRO A 37 -18.54 9.78 7.57
C PRO A 37 -18.93 10.81 6.50
N GLU A 38 -19.09 12.07 6.91
CA GLU A 38 -19.49 13.19 6.05
C GLU A 38 -18.64 13.30 4.76
N ILE A 39 -17.35 12.94 4.83
CA ILE A 39 -16.47 12.88 3.66
C ILE A 39 -16.99 12.01 2.50
N THR A 40 -17.82 10.99 2.76
CA THR A 40 -18.41 10.12 1.72
C THR A 40 -19.55 10.78 0.94
N GLY A 41 -20.11 11.88 1.45
CA GLY A 41 -21.09 12.70 0.74
C GLY A 41 -20.46 13.68 -0.26
N ASN A 42 -19.14 13.86 -0.24
CA ASN A 42 -18.44 14.77 -1.14
C ASN A 42 -17.99 14.03 -2.41
N ASN A 43 -18.55 14.41 -3.56
CA ASN A 43 -18.28 13.78 -4.85
C ASN A 43 -16.79 13.67 -5.20
N ALA A 44 -15.98 14.68 -4.86
CA ALA A 44 -14.54 14.66 -5.15
C ALA A 44 -13.81 13.63 -4.25
N ILE A 45 -14.13 13.60 -2.95
CA ILE A 45 -13.54 12.62 -2.03
C ILE A 45 -13.98 11.20 -2.42
N SER A 46 -15.25 11.01 -2.75
CA SER A 46 -15.78 9.71 -3.20
C SER A 46 -15.10 9.22 -4.48
N ALA A 47 -14.80 10.11 -5.43
CA ALA A 47 -14.03 9.74 -6.61
C ALA A 47 -12.62 9.25 -6.25
N PHE A 48 -11.92 9.93 -5.33
CA PHE A 48 -10.62 9.48 -4.85
C PHE A 48 -10.69 8.14 -4.09
N LEU A 49 -11.72 7.92 -3.27
CA LEU A 49 -11.92 6.65 -2.58
C LEU A 49 -12.17 5.48 -3.56
N ILE A 50 -12.81 5.73 -4.70
CA ILE A 50 -12.96 4.72 -5.76
C ILE A 50 -11.60 4.41 -6.41
N LEU A 51 -10.74 5.41 -6.61
CA LEU A 51 -9.38 5.18 -7.10
C LEU A 51 -8.52 4.43 -6.06
N ASP A 52 -8.70 4.73 -4.77
CA ASP A 52 -8.05 4.01 -3.67
C ASP A 52 -8.47 2.53 -3.63
N LEU A 53 -9.71 2.20 -4.05
CA LEU A 53 -10.13 0.80 -4.18
C LEU A 53 -9.29 0.04 -5.22
N LEU A 54 -8.94 0.69 -6.34
CA LEU A 54 -8.05 0.10 -7.34
C LEU A 54 -6.63 -0.06 -6.78
N CYS A 55 -6.16 0.91 -6.00
CA CYS A 55 -4.86 0.83 -5.33
C CYS A 55 -4.83 -0.33 -4.31
N ALA A 56 -5.89 -0.49 -3.52
CA ALA A 56 -6.07 -1.62 -2.60
C ALA A 56 -6.04 -2.95 -3.33
N ALA A 57 -6.75 -3.09 -4.46
CA ALA A 57 -6.72 -4.31 -5.26
C ALA A 57 -5.30 -4.64 -5.74
N ALA A 58 -4.55 -3.64 -6.21
CA ALA A 58 -3.15 -3.81 -6.61
C ALA A 58 -2.25 -4.25 -5.44
N MET A 59 -2.40 -3.62 -4.25
CA MET A 59 -1.66 -4.02 -3.05
C MET A 59 -1.98 -5.46 -2.64
N VAL A 60 -3.26 -5.86 -2.66
CA VAL A 60 -3.68 -7.22 -2.31
C VAL A 60 -3.08 -8.25 -3.27
N VAL A 61 -3.10 -7.97 -4.59
CA VAL A 61 -2.42 -8.83 -5.57
C VAL A 61 -0.93 -8.95 -5.25
N GLY A 62 -0.29 -7.84 -4.88
CA GLY A 62 1.12 -7.85 -4.47
C GLY A 62 1.37 -8.71 -3.23
N VAL A 63 0.56 -8.56 -2.18
CA VAL A 63 0.66 -9.35 -0.96
C VAL A 63 0.45 -10.85 -1.24
N ILE A 64 -0.53 -11.20 -2.06
CA ILE A 64 -0.79 -12.61 -2.44
C ILE A 64 0.41 -13.22 -3.15
N GLU A 65 1.03 -12.49 -4.10
CA GLU A 65 2.23 -12.96 -4.79
C GLU A 65 3.38 -13.17 -3.78
N LEU A 66 3.62 -12.21 -2.88
CA LEU A 66 4.69 -12.29 -1.87
C LEU A 66 4.47 -13.45 -0.87
N ILE A 67 3.22 -13.73 -0.48
CA ILE A 67 2.89 -14.89 0.37
C ILE A 67 3.16 -16.19 -0.40
N SER A 68 2.76 -16.26 -1.67
CA SER A 68 3.03 -17.43 -2.52
C SER A 68 4.53 -17.70 -2.66
N GLU A 69 5.33 -16.64 -2.80
CA GLU A 69 6.79 -16.72 -2.86
C GLU A 69 7.41 -17.27 -1.58
N ARG A 70 6.94 -16.82 -0.40
CA ARG A 70 7.40 -17.35 0.90
C ARG A 70 7.10 -18.83 1.07
N ILE A 71 5.92 -19.27 0.63
CA ILE A 71 5.56 -20.69 0.67
C ILE A 71 6.50 -21.52 -0.21
N GLN A 72 6.93 -20.95 -1.34
CA GLN A 72 7.86 -21.59 -2.27
C GLN A 72 9.34 -21.41 -1.89
N LYS A 73 9.66 -20.72 -0.78
CA LYS A 73 11.02 -20.37 -0.34
C LYS A 73 11.83 -19.62 -1.42
N LEU A 74 11.14 -18.83 -2.24
CA LEU A 74 11.73 -18.02 -3.33
C LEU A 74 12.06 -16.59 -2.89
N ASP A 75 12.01 -16.32 -1.59
CA ASP A 75 12.05 -15.00 -0.97
C ASP A 75 13.29 -14.20 -1.40
N ARG A 76 14.40 -14.88 -1.74
CA ARG A 76 15.67 -14.21 -2.10
C ARG A 76 15.98 -14.19 -3.58
N VAL A 77 15.32 -15.03 -4.38
CA VAL A 77 15.58 -15.16 -5.82
C VAL A 77 14.26 -15.18 -6.57
N LEU A 78 13.98 -14.09 -7.29
CA LEU A 78 12.70 -13.88 -7.95
C LEU A 78 12.86 -13.66 -9.47
N PRO A 79 11.97 -14.24 -10.29
CA PRO A 79 11.81 -13.81 -11.67
C PRO A 79 11.32 -12.36 -11.72
N ARG A 80 11.75 -11.60 -12.74
CA ARG A 80 11.35 -10.19 -12.95
C ARG A 80 9.84 -9.99 -12.81
N ARG A 81 9.05 -10.84 -13.46
CA ARG A 81 7.59 -10.71 -13.48
C ARG A 81 6.98 -10.81 -12.08
N ARG A 82 7.48 -11.72 -11.24
CA ARG A 82 6.96 -11.91 -9.88
C ARG A 82 7.40 -10.78 -8.94
N LEU A 83 8.66 -10.36 -9.03
CA LEU A 83 9.20 -9.22 -8.29
C LEU A 83 8.34 -7.94 -8.45
N TYR A 84 8.00 -7.59 -9.70
CA TYR A 84 7.18 -6.41 -9.96
C TYR A 84 5.68 -6.63 -9.65
N ARG A 85 5.18 -7.87 -9.67
CA ARG A 85 3.81 -8.17 -9.24
C ARG A 85 3.67 -8.14 -7.73
N GLY A 86 4.68 -8.58 -6.98
CA GLY A 86 4.73 -8.51 -5.52
C GLY A 86 5.09 -7.12 -5.04
N PHE A 87 6.40 -6.87 -4.85
CA PHE A 87 6.90 -5.59 -4.33
C PHE A 87 6.61 -4.40 -5.25
N GLY A 88 6.62 -4.58 -6.56
CA GLY A 88 6.27 -3.50 -7.50
C GLY A 88 4.82 -3.03 -7.32
N ALA A 89 3.85 -3.95 -7.33
CA ALA A 89 2.45 -3.59 -7.13
C ALA A 89 2.21 -2.97 -5.74
N LEU A 90 2.87 -3.47 -4.71
CA LEU A 90 2.80 -2.89 -3.36
C LEU A 90 3.36 -1.45 -3.33
N THR A 91 4.47 -1.22 -4.02
CA THR A 91 5.12 0.10 -4.09
C THR A 91 4.29 1.11 -4.86
N PHE A 92 3.88 0.77 -6.09
CA PHE A 92 3.13 1.67 -6.95
C PHE A 92 1.69 1.87 -6.48
N GLY A 93 1.04 0.80 -6.01
CA GLY A 93 -0.27 0.88 -5.36
C GLY A 93 -0.19 1.73 -4.09
N GLY A 94 0.86 1.55 -3.29
CA GLY A 94 1.17 2.38 -2.12
C GLY A 94 1.27 3.87 -2.44
N LEU A 95 2.06 4.21 -3.45
CA LEU A 95 2.27 5.59 -3.88
C LEU A 95 0.98 6.23 -4.40
N ALA A 96 0.31 5.56 -5.34
CA ALA A 96 -0.93 6.07 -5.92
C ALA A 96 -2.01 6.26 -4.84
N GLY A 97 -2.17 5.26 -3.96
CA GLY A 97 -3.12 5.33 -2.86
C GLY A 97 -2.79 6.45 -1.87
N ALA A 98 -1.51 6.64 -1.53
CA ALA A 98 -1.09 7.75 -0.69
C ALA A 98 -1.42 9.12 -1.32
N VAL A 99 -1.23 9.27 -2.64
CA VAL A 99 -1.54 10.52 -3.34
C VAL A 99 -3.05 10.80 -3.35
N PHE A 100 -3.88 9.82 -3.71
CA PHE A 100 -5.34 10.03 -3.77
C PHE A 100 -5.93 10.28 -2.38
N SER A 101 -5.53 9.51 -1.38
CA SER A 101 -5.97 9.73 0.01
C SER A 101 -5.46 11.04 0.60
N LEU A 102 -4.27 11.53 0.22
CA LEU A 102 -3.78 12.86 0.61
C LEU A 102 -4.62 13.98 0.00
N LEU A 103 -4.99 13.87 -1.29
CA LEU A 103 -5.87 14.84 -1.94
C LEU A 103 -7.26 14.83 -1.29
N ALA A 104 -7.81 13.66 -1.00
CA ALA A 104 -9.07 13.52 -0.26
C ALA A 104 -8.98 14.13 1.15
N LEU A 105 -7.89 13.89 1.87
CA LEU A 105 -7.63 14.43 3.20
C LEU A 105 -7.54 15.95 3.17
N ALA A 106 -6.82 16.53 2.21
CA ALA A 106 -6.71 17.97 2.04
C ALA A 106 -8.08 18.62 1.83
N ILE A 107 -8.92 18.04 0.96
CA ILE A 107 -10.29 18.52 0.74
C ILE A 107 -11.13 18.41 2.01
N ALA A 108 -11.02 17.30 2.74
CA ALA A 108 -11.76 17.09 3.98
C ALA A 108 -11.37 18.11 5.06
N LEU A 109 -10.08 18.42 5.20
CA LEU A 109 -9.58 19.43 6.12
C LEU A 109 -10.02 20.85 5.73
N MET A 110 -9.94 21.20 4.44
CA MET A 110 -10.39 22.51 3.96
C MET A 110 -11.89 22.76 4.15
N LYS A 111 -12.69 21.70 4.17
CA LYS A 111 -14.15 21.75 4.34
C LYS A 111 -14.61 21.39 5.75
N ASP A 112 -13.69 21.21 6.69
CA ASP A 112 -13.96 20.81 8.08
C ASP A 112 -14.90 19.59 8.21
N LEU A 113 -14.68 18.58 7.37
CA LEU A 113 -15.52 17.37 7.33
C LEU A 113 -15.09 16.36 8.38
N ARG A 114 -16.05 15.69 9.02
CA ARG A 114 -15.76 14.57 9.91
C ARG A 114 -15.24 13.35 9.14
N GLY A 115 -14.33 12.59 9.76
CA GLY A 115 -13.78 11.35 9.18
C GLY A 115 -12.36 11.48 8.61
N THR A 116 -11.70 12.62 8.80
CA THR A 116 -10.29 12.85 8.40
C THR A 116 -9.31 11.82 8.96
N CYS A 117 -9.57 11.27 10.15
CA CYS A 117 -8.76 10.19 10.73
C CYS A 117 -8.67 8.95 9.81
N TYR A 118 -9.76 8.57 9.13
CA TYR A 118 -9.78 7.42 8.23
C TYR A 118 -9.00 7.68 6.93
N LEU A 119 -9.09 8.90 6.41
CA LEU A 119 -8.26 9.36 5.28
C LEU A 119 -6.78 9.46 5.65
N GLY A 120 -6.48 9.87 6.89
CA GLY A 120 -5.13 9.85 7.45
C GLY A 120 -4.57 8.42 7.55
N LEU A 121 -5.40 7.46 7.95
CA LEU A 121 -5.03 6.04 8.00
C LEU A 121 -4.74 5.48 6.59
N LEU A 122 -5.53 5.86 5.59
CA LEU A 122 -5.28 5.53 4.18
C LEU A 122 -3.95 6.11 3.70
N CYS A 123 -3.75 7.40 3.89
CA CYS A 123 -2.53 8.09 3.47
C CYS A 123 -1.30 7.49 4.14
N GLY A 124 -1.35 7.27 5.46
CA GLY A 124 -0.27 6.66 6.21
C GLY A 124 0.02 5.22 5.77
N GLY A 125 -1.03 4.42 5.58
CA GLY A 125 -0.90 3.04 5.11
C GLY A 125 -0.26 2.94 3.73
N GLY A 126 -0.70 3.77 2.79
CA GLY A 126 -0.14 3.83 1.44
C GLY A 126 1.31 4.28 1.43
N LEU A 127 1.66 5.27 2.26
CA LEU A 127 3.03 5.75 2.40
C LEU A 127 3.96 4.66 2.94
N LEU A 128 3.52 3.90 3.95
CA LEU A 128 4.28 2.77 4.48
C LEU A 128 4.52 1.70 3.40
N CYS A 129 3.48 1.34 2.63
CA CYS A 129 3.64 0.39 1.51
C CYS A 129 4.62 0.88 0.45
N PHE A 130 4.51 2.16 0.06
CA PHE A 130 5.41 2.78 -0.91
C PHE A 130 6.86 2.73 -0.43
N VAL A 131 7.12 3.21 0.77
CA VAL A 131 8.48 3.31 1.30
C VAL A 131 9.08 1.93 1.50
N PHE A 132 8.41 1.07 2.25
CA PHE A 132 9.01 -0.20 2.66
C PHE A 132 8.95 -1.28 1.57
N GLY A 133 7.89 -1.30 0.77
CA GLY A 133 7.85 -2.11 -0.46
C GLY A 133 8.92 -1.68 -1.46
N GLY A 134 9.13 -0.37 -1.61
CA GLY A 134 10.15 0.19 -2.49
C GLY A 134 11.58 -0.09 -2.02
N LEU A 135 11.82 -0.02 -0.70
CA LEU A 135 13.11 -0.38 -0.11
C LEU A 135 13.44 -1.86 -0.37
N LEU A 136 12.48 -2.77 -0.18
CA LEU A 136 12.68 -4.19 -0.48
C LEU A 136 12.88 -4.43 -1.98
N LEU A 137 12.08 -3.79 -2.84
CA LEU A 137 12.23 -3.88 -4.29
C LEU A 137 13.64 -3.47 -4.76
N ARG A 138 14.21 -2.41 -4.17
CA ARG A 138 15.52 -1.86 -4.54
C ARG A 138 16.69 -2.79 -4.22
N GLU A 139 16.54 -3.66 -3.23
CA GLU A 139 17.56 -4.62 -2.79
C GLU A 139 17.72 -5.78 -3.79
N TYR A 140 16.73 -6.03 -4.63
CA TYR A 140 16.84 -7.00 -5.72
C TYR A 140 17.66 -6.46 -6.88
N LYS A 141 18.76 -7.16 -7.20
CA LYS A 141 19.63 -6.85 -8.34
C LYS A 141 19.50 -7.93 -9.41
N LYS A 142 19.59 -7.52 -10.68
CA LYS A 142 19.66 -8.46 -11.80
C LYS A 142 20.97 -9.26 -11.65
N GLN A 143 20.83 -10.58 -11.57
CA GLN A 143 21.94 -11.51 -11.77
C GLN A 143 22.34 -11.55 -13.23
#